data_AF-A0A6P8KYV0-F1
#
_entry.id   AF-A0A6P8KYV0-F1
#
_cell.length_a   1.000
_cell.length_b   1.000
_cell.length_c   1.000
_cell.angle_alpha   90.00
_cell.angle_beta   90.00
_cell.angle_gamma   90.00
#
_symmetry.space_group_name_H-M   'P 1'
#
loop_
_entity.id
_entity.type
_entity.pdbx_description
1 polymer ?
#
loop_
_entity_poly.entity_id
_entity_poly.type
_entity_poly.pdbx_seq_one_letter_code
_entity_poly.pdbx_strand_id
1 'polypeptide(L)'
;MKLHIKPDEWQEVVEEGGCKCAVFSRQISKPIIERALLYNVTCDSEGQEKCQQLCVALAESARDQAPQMICEKLNTHVENLHVAVYAKVCDATSWKFTGLKAADPICCHEGKSTACEEPLPVIES
;
A
#
# COMPACT_ATOMS: atom_id res chain seq x y z
N MET A 1 -40.30 -22.31 37.01
CA MET A 1 -39.07 -21.55 36.72
C MET A 1 -39.39 -20.54 35.63
N LYS A 2 -39.32 -19.23 35.92
CA LYS A 2 -39.57 -18.17 34.92
C LYS A 2 -38.29 -17.97 34.11
N LEU A 3 -38.32 -18.35 32.83
CA LEU A 3 -37.30 -17.95 31.86
C LEU A 3 -37.49 -16.45 31.57
N HIS A 4 -36.55 -15.64 32.03
CA HIS A 4 -36.42 -14.24 31.61
C HIS A 4 -35.51 -14.22 30.38
N ILE A 5 -36.11 -14.31 29.19
CA ILE A 5 -35.39 -14.01 27.95
C ILE A 5 -35.51 -12.50 27.74
N LYS A 6 -34.39 -11.78 27.83
CA LYS A 6 -34.29 -10.38 27.40
C LYS A 6 -34.18 -10.37 25.87
N PRO A 7 -35.06 -9.68 25.14
CA PRO A 7 -34.94 -9.52 23.70
C PRO A 7 -34.21 -8.20 23.42
N ASP A 8 -32.88 -8.19 23.28
CA ASP A 8 -32.11 -7.12 22.59
C ASP A 8 -30.60 -7.34 22.70
N GLU A 9 -30.08 -8.40 22.07
CA GLU A 9 -28.65 -8.46 21.75
C GLU A 9 -28.54 -9.11 20.36
N TRP A 10 -28.89 -8.31 19.34
CA TRP A 10 -28.45 -8.60 17.99
C TRP A 10 -26.94 -8.35 17.97
N GLN A 11 -26.14 -9.40 18.18
CA GLN A 11 -24.72 -9.33 17.85
C GLN A 11 -24.63 -9.19 16.33
N GLU A 12 -24.39 -7.97 15.84
CA GLU A 12 -23.99 -7.75 14.47
C GLU A 12 -22.72 -8.56 14.22
N VAL A 13 -22.81 -9.58 13.38
CA VAL A 13 -21.64 -10.34 12.94
C VAL A 13 -20.87 -9.42 12.01
N VAL A 14 -19.80 -8.81 12.51
CA VAL A 14 -18.88 -8.02 11.70
C VAL A 14 -18.10 -8.98 10.81
N GLU A 15 -18.26 -8.84 9.49
CA GLU A 15 -17.52 -9.64 8.51
C GLU A 15 -16.02 -9.36 8.63
N GLU A 16 -15.18 -10.39 8.54
CA GLU A 16 -13.73 -10.28 8.56
C GLU A 16 -13.12 -10.84 7.28
N GLY A 17 -12.02 -10.24 6.82
CA GLY A 17 -11.32 -10.68 5.63
C GLY A 17 -9.86 -10.21 5.57
N GLY A 18 -9.17 -10.59 4.50
CA GLY A 18 -7.74 -10.32 4.36
C GLY A 18 -7.42 -8.85 4.13
N CYS A 19 -6.30 -8.40 4.68
CA CYS A 19 -5.69 -7.11 4.37
C CYS A 19 -4.62 -7.28 3.27
N LYS A 20 -4.61 -6.39 2.27
CA LYS A 20 -3.61 -6.35 1.21
C LYS A 20 -3.00 -4.97 1.10
N CYS A 21 -1.68 -4.94 0.88
CA CYS A 21 -0.89 -3.75 0.64
C CYS A 21 -0.36 -3.76 -0.79
N ALA A 22 -0.29 -2.61 -1.43
CA ALA A 22 0.26 -2.48 -2.76
C ALA A 22 1.04 -1.19 -2.95
N VAL A 23 2.05 -1.26 -3.83
CA VAL A 23 2.79 -0.10 -4.32
C VAL A 23 2.36 0.16 -5.76
N PHE A 24 1.87 1.36 -6.03
CA PHE A 24 1.52 1.82 -7.37
C PHE A 24 2.44 2.95 -7.79
N SER A 25 2.73 3.04 -9.09
CA SER A 25 3.18 4.30 -9.67
C SER A 25 1.99 5.14 -10.09
N ARG A 26 2.19 6.45 -10.24
CA ARG A 26 1.15 7.35 -10.77
C ARG A 26 0.71 7.02 -12.20
N GLN A 27 1.55 6.31 -12.96
CA GLN A 27 1.35 6.06 -14.39
C GLN A 27 0.88 4.64 -14.70
N ILE A 28 1.00 3.71 -13.75
CA ILE A 28 0.72 2.28 -13.95
C ILE A 28 -0.59 1.92 -13.24
N SER A 29 -1.52 1.31 -13.98
CA SER A 29 -2.84 0.89 -13.48
C SER A 29 -2.83 -0.41 -12.67
N LYS A 30 -1.68 -1.08 -12.59
CA LYS A 30 -1.45 -2.32 -11.86
C LYS A 30 -0.44 -2.10 -10.73
N PRO A 31 -0.56 -2.82 -9.62
CA PRO A 31 0.42 -2.73 -8.55
C PRO A 31 1.77 -3.25 -9.03
N ILE A 32 2.83 -2.51 -8.72
CA ILE A 32 4.21 -2.98 -8.93
C ILE A 32 4.46 -4.14 -7.97
N ILE A 33 4.19 -3.89 -6.69
CA ILE A 33 4.25 -4.88 -5.62
C ILE A 33 2.85 -5.00 -5.00
N GLU A 34 2.37 -6.23 -4.83
CA GLU A 34 1.18 -6.55 -4.05
C GLU A 34 1.54 -7.60 -3.01
N ARG A 35 1.09 -7.41 -1.76
CA ARG A 35 1.30 -8.32 -0.63
C ARG A 35 0.02 -8.46 0.18
N ALA A 36 -0.46 -9.69 0.32
CA ALA A 36 -1.47 -10.03 1.32
C ALA A 36 -0.80 -10.22 2.68
N LEU A 37 -1.36 -9.62 3.73
CA LEU A 37 -0.94 -9.85 5.10
C LEU A 37 -1.61 -11.12 5.63
N LEU A 38 -0.89 -11.88 6.46
CA LEU A 38 -1.41 -13.07 7.15
C LEU A 38 -2.19 -12.68 8.41
N TYR A 39 -3.07 -11.68 8.29
CA TYR A 39 -3.89 -11.16 9.38
C TYR A 39 -5.22 -10.66 8.81
N ASN A 40 -6.32 -11.09 9.43
CA ASN A 40 -7.66 -10.66 9.06
C ASN A 40 -8.03 -9.38 9.80
N VAL A 41 -8.80 -8.53 9.13
CA VAL A 41 -9.39 -7.32 9.69
C VAL A 41 -10.89 -7.32 9.42
N THR A 42 -11.64 -6.52 10.17
CA THR A 42 -13.05 -6.29 9.90
C THR A 42 -13.26 -5.63 8.53
N CYS A 43 -14.35 -5.95 7.84
CA CYS A 43 -14.70 -5.40 6.53
C CYS A 43 -15.44 -4.06 6.63
N ASP A 44 -15.04 -3.23 7.59
CA ASP A 44 -15.63 -1.93 7.89
C ASP A 44 -14.55 -0.83 7.94
N SER A 45 -14.92 0.35 8.41
CA SER A 45 -14.00 1.49 8.54
C SER A 45 -12.86 1.22 9.54
N GLU A 46 -13.12 0.48 10.62
CA GLU A 46 -12.11 0.18 11.63
C GLU A 46 -11.04 -0.76 11.04
N GLY A 47 -11.47 -1.82 10.35
CA GLY A 47 -10.52 -2.74 9.72
C GLY A 47 -9.80 -2.11 8.54
N GLN A 48 -10.44 -1.20 7.81
CA GLN A 48 -9.78 -0.38 6.80
C GLN A 48 -8.65 0.49 7.39
N GLU A 49 -8.90 1.15 8.51
CA GLU A 49 -7.91 1.98 9.20
C GLU A 49 -6.74 1.12 9.72
N LYS A 50 -7.04 -0.02 10.36
CA LYS A 50 -6.02 -0.98 10.80
C LYS A 50 -5.17 -1.49 9.64
N CYS A 51 -5.80 -1.91 8.54
CA CYS A 51 -5.08 -2.37 7.35
C CYS A 51 -4.19 -1.27 6.75
N GLN A 52 -4.68 -0.02 6.73
CA GLN A 52 -3.88 1.12 6.30
C GLN A 52 -2.64 1.32 7.19
N GLN A 53 -2.81 1.31 8.50
CA GLN A 53 -1.70 1.45 9.46
C GLN A 53 -0.67 0.32 9.30
N LEU A 54 -1.12 -0.92 9.11
CA LEU A 54 -0.24 -2.07 8.87
C LEU A 54 0.54 -1.93 7.55
N CYS A 55 -0.12 -1.49 6.47
CA CYS A 55 0.56 -1.27 5.20
C CYS A 55 1.60 -0.15 5.25
N VAL A 56 1.31 0.92 6.00
CA VAL A 56 2.27 2.02 6.26
C VAL A 56 3.46 1.49 7.05
N ALA A 57 3.22 0.77 8.15
CA ALA A 57 4.29 0.21 8.97
C ALA A 57 5.18 -0.74 8.18
N LEU A 58 4.59 -1.60 7.34
CA LEU A 58 5.35 -2.50 6.47
C LEU A 58 6.20 -1.72 5.46
N ALA A 59 5.62 -0.72 4.80
CA ALA A 59 6.33 0.08 3.82
C ALA A 59 7.50 0.88 4.44
N GLU A 60 7.28 1.52 5.59
CA GLU A 60 8.34 2.23 6.32
C GLU A 60 9.44 1.27 6.80
N SER A 61 9.10 0.06 7.25
CA SER A 61 10.09 -0.96 7.65
C SER A 61 11.00 -1.40 6.51
N ALA A 62 10.52 -1.28 5.26
CA ALA A 62 11.25 -1.62 4.05
C ALA A 62 11.81 -0.40 3.32
N ARG A 63 11.69 0.81 3.89
CA ARG A 63 11.98 2.08 3.18
C ARG A 63 13.34 2.09 2.48
N ASP A 64 14.38 1.66 3.18
CA ASP A 64 15.74 1.71 2.66
C ASP A 64 15.99 0.67 1.55
N GLN A 65 15.21 -0.41 1.53
CA GLN A 65 15.29 -1.49 0.53
C GLN A 65 14.28 -1.29 -0.62
N ALA A 66 13.26 -0.45 -0.41
CA ALA A 66 12.13 -0.30 -1.31
C ALA A 66 12.54 0.10 -2.73
N PRO A 67 13.48 1.05 -2.97
CA PRO A 67 13.91 1.39 -4.32
C PRO A 67 14.43 0.17 -5.10
N GLN A 68 15.30 -0.62 -4.49
CA GLN A 68 15.85 -1.82 -5.12
C GLN A 68 14.77 -2.88 -5.36
N MET A 69 13.89 -3.14 -4.38
CA MET A 69 12.78 -4.09 -4.54
C MET A 69 11.81 -3.69 -5.67
N ILE A 70 11.54 -2.39 -5.81
CA ILE A 70 10.69 -1.84 -6.86
C ILE A 70 11.35 -2.00 -8.23
N CYS A 71 12.64 -1.65 -8.34
CA CYS A 71 13.36 -1.79 -9.60
C CYS A 71 13.47 -3.24 -10.04
N GLU A 72 13.79 -4.17 -9.14
CA GLU A 72 13.83 -5.60 -9.45
C GLU A 72 12.49 -6.11 -9.97
N LYS A 73 11.39 -5.61 -9.39
CA LYS A 73 10.05 -6.01 -9.77
C LYS A 73 9.63 -5.46 -11.14
N LEU A 74 10.07 -4.25 -11.47
CA LEU A 74 9.82 -3.62 -12.77
C LEU A 74 10.71 -4.21 -13.87
N ASN A 75 11.96 -4.55 -13.53
CA ASN A 75 12.97 -5.11 -14.44
C ASN A 75 13.08 -4.35 -15.78
N THR A 76 13.02 -3.03 -15.72
CA THR A 76 13.05 -2.15 -16.90
C THR A 76 13.73 -0.83 -16.55
N HIS A 77 14.04 -0.04 -17.56
CA HIS A 77 14.59 1.30 -17.39
C HIS A 77 13.45 2.31 -17.13
N VAL A 78 13.52 3.01 -15.99
CA VAL A 78 12.52 4.01 -15.59
C VAL A 78 13.23 5.16 -14.89
N GLU A 79 12.93 6.38 -15.34
CA GLU A 79 13.41 7.62 -14.72
C GLU A 79 12.30 8.31 -13.93
N ASN A 80 12.67 8.96 -12.84
CA ASN A 80 11.80 9.81 -12.02
C ASN A 80 10.49 9.13 -11.57
N LEU A 81 10.57 7.86 -11.17
CA LEU A 81 9.41 7.08 -10.75
C LEU A 81 8.90 7.55 -9.38
N HIS A 82 7.69 8.11 -9.36
CA HIS A 82 6.98 8.36 -8.12
C HIS A 82 6.01 7.23 -7.79
N VAL A 83 6.13 6.71 -6.56
CA VAL A 83 5.29 5.63 -6.04
C VAL A 83 4.52 6.04 -4.79
N ALA A 84 3.40 5.35 -4.56
CA ALA A 84 2.55 5.50 -3.39
C ALA A 84 2.04 4.15 -2.90
N VAL A 85 1.75 4.08 -1.60
CA VAL A 85 1.26 2.88 -0.92
C VAL A 85 -0.26 2.92 -0.83
N TYR A 86 -0.86 1.78 -1.09
CA TYR A 86 -2.30 1.57 -1.07
C TYR A 86 -2.65 0.35 -0.22
N ALA A 87 -3.84 0.37 0.37
CA ALA A 87 -4.40 -0.72 1.15
C ALA A 87 -5.75 -1.15 0.58
N LYS A 88 -6.07 -2.43 0.77
CA LYS A 88 -7.36 -3.02 0.41
C LYS A 88 -7.74 -4.07 1.44
N VAL A 89 -8.98 -4.02 1.90
CA VAL A 89 -9.55 -5.00 2.84
C VAL A 89 -10.59 -5.85 2.15
N CYS A 90 -10.66 -7.12 2.55
CA CYS A 90 -11.68 -8.07 2.10
C CYS A 90 -11.78 -8.10 0.56
N ASP A 91 -13.01 -8.16 0.03
CA ASP A 91 -13.28 -8.19 -1.40
C ASP A 91 -13.54 -6.81 -2.01
N ALA A 92 -13.03 -5.75 -1.38
CA ALA A 92 -13.15 -4.40 -1.93
C ALA A 92 -12.60 -4.35 -3.37
N THR A 93 -13.34 -3.66 -4.24
CA THR A 93 -12.98 -3.52 -5.67
C THR A 93 -11.95 -2.43 -5.91
N SER A 94 -11.82 -1.47 -4.99
CA SER A 94 -10.92 -0.33 -5.08
C SER A 94 -9.79 -0.36 -4.04
N TRP A 95 -8.59 0.02 -4.46
CA TRP A 95 -7.47 0.32 -3.57
C TRP A 95 -7.64 1.70 -2.94
N LYS A 96 -7.36 1.83 -1.64
CA LYS A 96 -7.37 3.12 -0.93
C LYS A 96 -5.95 3.60 -0.66
N PHE A 97 -5.67 4.85 -1.00
CA PHE A 97 -4.38 5.47 -0.73
C PHE A 97 -4.16 5.58 0.78
N THR A 98 -2.97 5.22 1.25
CA THR A 98 -2.66 5.21 2.70
C THR A 98 -2.17 6.54 3.24
N GLY A 99 -1.94 7.53 2.37
CA GLY A 99 -1.24 8.77 2.73
C GLY A 99 0.27 8.71 2.52
N LEU A 100 0.84 7.50 2.35
CA LEU A 100 2.28 7.31 2.21
C LEU A 100 2.72 7.29 0.75
N LYS A 101 3.65 8.18 0.42
CA LYS A 101 4.33 8.27 -0.88
C LYS A 101 5.83 8.30 -0.67
N ALA A 102 6.60 7.85 -1.66
CA ALA A 102 8.05 8.05 -1.63
C ALA A 102 8.37 9.55 -1.59
N ALA A 103 9.33 9.93 -0.74
CA ALA A 103 9.81 11.30 -0.65
C ALA A 103 10.57 11.69 -1.92
N ASP A 104 11.52 10.83 -2.30
CA ASP A 104 12.35 11.00 -3.48
C ASP A 104 11.87 10.14 -4.65
N PRO A 105 12.10 10.56 -5.89
CA PRO A 105 11.88 9.72 -7.06
C PRO A 105 12.81 8.51 -7.05
N ILE A 106 12.36 7.41 -7.66
CA ILE A 106 13.16 6.19 -7.87
C ILE A 106 13.58 6.13 -9.32
N CYS A 107 14.85 5.82 -9.57
CA CYS A 107 15.36 5.56 -10.90
C CYS A 107 15.88 4.14 -10.99
N CYS A 108 15.48 3.44 -12.06
CA CYS A 108 15.73 2.03 -12.26
C CYS A 108 16.47 1.83 -13.58
N HIS A 109 17.65 1.22 -13.55
CA HIS A 109 18.41 0.84 -14.75
C HIS A 109 18.57 -0.68 -14.74
N GLU A 110 17.93 -1.36 -15.69
CA GLU A 110 17.98 -2.83 -15.83
C GLU A 110 17.64 -3.56 -14.51
N GLY A 111 16.61 -3.07 -13.82
CA GLY A 111 16.16 -3.66 -12.56
C GLY A 111 16.99 -3.29 -11.33
N LYS A 112 18.00 -2.43 -11.46
CA LYS A 112 18.78 -1.91 -10.32
C LYS A 112 18.37 -0.48 -9.99
N SER A 113 18.27 -0.18 -8.71
CA SER A 113 18.09 1.19 -8.23
C SER A 113 19.37 2.00 -8.44
N THR A 114 19.23 3.17 -9.02
CA THR A 114 20.31 4.15 -9.24
C THR A 114 19.88 5.51 -8.70
N ALA A 115 20.85 6.43 -8.55
CA ALA A 115 20.52 7.82 -8.26
C ALA A 115 19.82 8.44 -9.48
N CYS A 116 18.73 9.16 -9.24
CA CYS A 116 18.11 9.96 -10.27
C CYS A 116 18.99 11.16 -10.62
N GLU A 117 19.04 11.51 -11.90
CA GLU A 117 19.75 12.69 -12.36
C GLU A 117 19.05 13.94 -11.81
N GLU A 118 19.78 14.82 -11.13
CA GLU A 118 19.23 16.09 -10.69
C GLU A 118 18.83 16.91 -11.92
N PRO A 119 17.69 17.63 -11.91
CA PRO A 119 17.38 18.55 -12.99
C PRO A 119 18.53 19.54 -13.14
N LEU A 120 19.16 19.57 -14.32
CA LEU A 120 20.22 20.54 -14.61
C LEU A 120 19.69 21.95 -14.28
N PRO A 121 20.45 22.78 -13.54
CA PRO A 121 20.04 24.15 -13.31
C PRO A 121 19.87 24.81 -14.67
N VAL A 122 18.67 25.35 -14.92
CA VAL A 122 18.39 26.11 -16.13
C VAL A 122 19.27 27.36 -16.06
N ILE A 123 20.39 27.34 -16.79
CA ILE A 123 21.25 28.50 -16.92
C ILE A 123 20.50 29.46 -17.85
N GLU A 124 19.76 30.40 -17.29
CA GLU A 124 19.20 31.52 -18.04
C GLU A 124 20.39 32.32 -18.60
N SER A 125 20.45 32.43 -19.92
CA SER A 125 21.51 33.14 -20.67
C SER A 125 20.96 34.39 -21.31
#